data_AF-A0A2A7D875-F1
#
_entry.id   AF-A0A2A7D875-F1
#
_cell.length_a   1.000
_cell.length_b   1.000
_cell.length_c   1.000
_cell.angle_alpha   90.00
_cell.angle_beta   90.00
_cell.angle_gamma   90.00
#
_symmetry.space_group_name_H-M   'P 1'
#
loop_
_entity.id
_entity.type
_entity.pdbx_description
1 polymer ?
#
loop_
_entity_poly.entity_id
_entity_poly.type
_entity_poly.pdbx_seq_one_letter_code
_entity_poly.pdbx_strand_id
1 'polypeptide(L)'
;MEQTIYIKMRNRLKVSPTYEVKLGDVAQLAGDALVVQSLQDEIVYKITAHDKTHVVIDVMKIIEIIQRKAADIQINLLGSGQTLVEIIYEKKKVHPIFFGLVWLLLFIGAALAIIYFHEDVSMQQVHQRLYYMITGEFKAQPLLFQIPYSLGLGLGMVLFFNHVFQKRINEEPSPLEVEMFQYQQSLDQYVIVHENKDNMKQLADD
;
A
#
# COMPACT_ATOMS: atom_id res chain seq x y z
N MET A 1 14.29 -10.84 -41.29
CA MET A 1 15.12 -10.83 -40.08
C MET A 1 14.14 -10.61 -38.96
N GLU A 2 13.94 -11.59 -38.08
CA GLU A 2 13.03 -11.43 -36.94
C GLU A 2 13.56 -10.27 -36.07
N GLN A 3 12.77 -9.21 -35.92
CA GLN A 3 13.16 -8.08 -35.11
C GLN A 3 12.88 -8.44 -33.65
N THR A 4 13.90 -8.40 -32.80
CA THR A 4 13.75 -8.64 -31.36
C THR A 4 13.69 -7.32 -30.60
N ILE A 5 12.68 -7.16 -29.75
CA ILE A 5 12.53 -6.03 -28.83
C ILE A 5 12.62 -6.54 -27.39
N TYR A 6 13.47 -5.89 -26.61
CA TYR A 6 13.57 -6.09 -25.18
C TYR A 6 12.70 -5.06 -24.47
N ILE A 7 11.85 -5.54 -23.57
CA ILE A 7 10.94 -4.72 -22.78
C ILE A 7 11.33 -4.86 -21.33
N LYS A 8 11.60 -3.73 -20.68
CA LYS A 8 11.78 -3.66 -19.23
C LYS A 8 10.73 -2.76 -18.63
N MET A 9 9.80 -3.31 -17.87
CA MET A 9 8.78 -2.53 -17.18
C MET A 9 9.42 -1.66 -16.09
N ARG A 10 8.87 -0.47 -15.87
CA ARG A 10 9.23 0.39 -14.75
C ARG A 10 8.42 -0.04 -13.52
N ASN A 11 9.03 0.01 -12.34
CA ASN A 11 8.35 -0.42 -11.12
C ASN A 11 7.20 0.52 -10.73
N ARG A 12 7.41 1.83 -10.89
CA ARG A 12 6.44 2.86 -10.47
C ARG A 12 6.46 4.06 -11.42
N LEU A 13 5.27 4.58 -11.71
CA LEU A 13 5.04 5.79 -12.48
C LEU A 13 4.07 6.69 -11.70
N LYS A 14 4.33 8.00 -11.67
CA LYS A 14 3.44 8.97 -11.02
C LYS A 14 2.90 9.97 -12.03
N VAL A 15 1.59 10.19 -12.01
CA VAL A 15 0.86 10.88 -13.09
C VAL A 15 -0.26 11.75 -12.54
N SER A 16 -0.68 12.74 -13.32
CA SER A 16 -1.83 13.59 -12.99
C SER A 16 -3.16 12.89 -13.36
N PRO A 17 -4.30 13.30 -12.75
CA PRO A 17 -5.62 12.66 -12.93
C PRO A 17 -6.25 12.78 -14.33
N THR A 18 -5.52 13.27 -15.33
CA THR A 18 -5.96 13.36 -16.73
C THR A 18 -4.87 12.94 -17.73
N TYR A 19 -3.79 12.34 -17.23
CA TYR A 19 -2.65 11.96 -18.06
C TYR A 19 -2.97 10.73 -18.93
N GLU A 20 -2.51 10.78 -20.17
CA GLU A 20 -2.55 9.65 -21.09
C GLU A 20 -1.22 8.91 -20.97
N VAL A 21 -1.27 7.72 -20.38
CA VAL A 21 -0.09 6.91 -20.11
C VAL A 21 0.40 6.29 -21.42
N LYS A 22 1.61 6.67 -21.83
CA LYS A 22 2.25 6.14 -23.03
C LYS A 22 3.11 4.93 -22.72
N LEU A 23 3.45 4.16 -23.75
CA LEU A 23 4.26 2.96 -23.63
C LEU A 23 5.67 3.26 -23.13
N GLY A 24 6.28 4.38 -23.56
CA GLY A 24 7.57 4.84 -23.05
C GLY A 24 7.56 5.27 -21.57
N ASP A 25 6.38 5.60 -21.02
CA ASP A 25 6.23 5.98 -19.62
C ASP A 25 6.21 4.76 -18.69
N VAL A 26 5.73 3.62 -19.19
CA VAL A 26 5.57 2.38 -18.40
C VAL A 26 6.69 1.38 -18.64
N ALA A 27 7.30 1.39 -19.82
CA ALA A 27 8.33 0.44 -20.20
C ALA A 27 9.51 1.12 -20.90
N GLN A 28 10.71 0.63 -20.60
CA GLN A 28 11.90 0.90 -21.38
C GLN A 28 12.00 -0.14 -22.49
N LEU A 29 12.06 0.33 -23.73
CA LEU A 29 12.22 -0.52 -24.91
C LEU A 29 13.66 -0.44 -25.43
N ALA A 30 14.22 -1.57 -25.86
CA ALA A 30 15.47 -1.64 -26.58
C ALA A 30 15.33 -2.56 -27.80
N GLY A 31 15.78 -2.12 -28.97
CA GLY A 31 15.61 -2.82 -30.24
C GLY A 31 15.91 -1.90 -31.43
N ASP A 32 15.31 -2.18 -32.58
CA ASP A 32 15.38 -1.32 -33.77
C ASP A 32 14.85 0.10 -33.46
N ALA A 33 15.66 1.13 -33.73
CA ALA A 33 15.35 2.51 -33.38
C ALA A 33 14.06 3.04 -34.03
N LEU A 34 13.77 2.64 -35.27
CA LEU A 34 12.56 3.08 -35.99
C LEU A 34 11.30 2.51 -35.31
N VAL A 35 11.37 1.25 -34.91
CA VAL A 35 10.26 0.56 -34.26
C VAL A 35 10.07 1.07 -32.84
N VAL A 36 11.15 1.25 -32.08
CA VAL A 36 11.11 1.78 -30.72
C VAL A 36 10.51 3.19 -30.69
N GLN A 37 10.89 4.07 -31.62
CA GLN A 37 10.29 5.42 -31.71
C GLN A 37 8.79 5.36 -32.04
N SER A 38 8.38 4.48 -32.95
CA SER A 38 6.97 4.34 -33.30
C SER A 38 6.10 3.82 -32.15
N LEU A 39 6.68 2.97 -31.28
CA LEU A 39 5.98 2.35 -30.15
C LEU A 39 5.98 3.23 -28.90
N GLN A 40 7.00 4.08 -28.68
CA GLN A 40 7.14 4.87 -27.45
C GLN A 40 5.96 5.81 -27.18
N ASP A 41 5.40 6.42 -28.22
CA ASP A 41 4.30 7.38 -28.11
C ASP A 41 2.91 6.73 -28.04
N GLU A 42 2.83 5.40 -28.10
CA GLU A 42 1.56 4.70 -28.11
C GLU A 42 0.85 4.79 -26.75
N ILE A 43 -0.44 5.12 -26.78
CA ILE A 43 -1.25 5.25 -25.57
C ILE A 43 -1.65 3.86 -25.08
N VAL A 44 -1.20 3.50 -23.86
CA VAL A 44 -1.47 2.21 -23.22
C VAL A 44 -2.70 2.28 -22.30
N TYR A 45 -2.89 3.42 -21.64
CA TYR A 45 -4.01 3.64 -20.74
C TYR A 45 -4.34 5.11 -20.61
N LYS A 46 -5.63 5.43 -20.57
CA LYS A 46 -6.10 6.78 -20.28
C LYS A 46 -6.66 6.82 -18.88
N ILE A 47 -6.08 7.68 -18.05
CA ILE A 47 -6.55 7.86 -16.68
C ILE A 47 -7.86 8.62 -16.73
N THR A 48 -8.85 8.08 -16.05
CA THR A 48 -10.20 8.62 -15.93
C THR A 48 -10.49 8.98 -14.49
N ALA A 49 -11.49 9.83 -14.26
CA ALA A 49 -11.91 10.20 -12.91
C ALA A 49 -12.55 9.03 -12.12
N HIS A 50 -12.81 7.89 -12.77
CA HIS A 50 -13.23 6.65 -12.13
C HIS A 50 -12.05 5.82 -11.63
N ASP A 51 -10.84 6.09 -12.12
CA ASP A 51 -9.65 5.45 -11.61
C ASP A 51 -9.37 5.92 -10.19
N LYS A 52 -9.07 4.95 -9.35
CA LYS A 52 -8.67 5.15 -7.95
C LYS A 52 -7.28 5.79 -7.91
N THR A 53 -6.62 5.79 -6.76
CA THR A 53 -5.26 6.34 -6.58
C THR A 53 -4.19 5.48 -7.27
N HIS A 54 -4.48 4.21 -7.57
CA HIS A 54 -3.52 3.27 -8.16
C HIS A 54 -4.13 2.48 -9.32
N VAL A 55 -3.36 2.35 -10.40
CA VAL A 55 -3.66 1.50 -11.56
C VAL A 55 -2.45 0.62 -11.84
N VAL A 56 -2.67 -0.67 -12.07
CA VAL A 56 -1.60 -1.61 -12.45
C VAL A 56 -1.66 -1.85 -13.96
N ILE A 57 -0.54 -1.63 -14.64
CA ILE A 57 -0.39 -1.94 -16.06
C ILE A 57 0.47 -3.21 -16.17
N ASP A 58 -0.13 -4.26 -16.69
CA ASP A 58 0.52 -5.55 -16.93
C ASP A 58 1.21 -5.58 -18.30
N VAL A 59 2.34 -6.27 -18.37
CA VAL A 59 3.13 -6.48 -19.59
C VAL A 59 2.33 -7.20 -20.68
N MET A 60 1.38 -8.08 -20.33
CA MET A 60 0.49 -8.72 -21.31
C MET A 60 -0.27 -7.68 -22.14
N LYS A 61 -0.76 -6.61 -21.50
CA LYS A 61 -1.45 -5.52 -22.21
C LYS A 61 -0.53 -4.81 -23.19
N ILE A 62 0.73 -4.62 -22.82
CA ILE A 62 1.74 -4.01 -23.68
C ILE A 62 2.08 -4.92 -24.86
N ILE A 63 2.24 -6.22 -24.62
CA ILE A 63 2.49 -7.21 -25.67
C ILE A 63 1.35 -7.22 -26.69
N GLU A 64 0.09 -7.20 -26.26
CA GLU A 64 -1.05 -7.12 -27.16
C GLU A 64 -1.04 -5.86 -28.04
N ILE A 65 -0.70 -4.70 -27.46
CA ILE A 65 -0.61 -3.43 -28.20
C ILE A 65 0.50 -3.50 -29.25
N ILE A 66 1.67 -4.03 -28.88
CA ILE A 66 2.81 -4.17 -29.79
C ILE A 66 2.50 -5.15 -30.92
N GLN A 67 1.94 -6.32 -30.62
CA GLN A 67 1.59 -7.34 -31.62
C GLN A 67 0.53 -6.86 -32.61
N ARG A 68 -0.43 -6.02 -32.17
CA ARG A 68 -1.42 -5.41 -33.08
C ARG A 68 -0.79 -4.47 -34.10
N LYS A 69 0.27 -3.76 -33.74
CA LYS A 69 0.98 -2.83 -34.63
C LYS A 69 2.07 -3.50 -35.46
N ALA A 70 2.71 -4.52 -34.92
CA ALA A 70 3.83 -5.20 -35.56
C ALA A 70 3.80 -6.70 -35.26
N ALA A 71 3.29 -7.48 -36.22
CA ALA A 71 3.06 -8.91 -36.07
C ALA A 71 4.34 -9.77 -36.15
N ASP A 72 5.46 -9.22 -36.62
CA ASP A 72 6.72 -9.96 -36.90
C ASP A 72 7.85 -9.61 -35.92
N ILE A 73 7.49 -9.31 -34.67
CA ILE A 73 8.45 -8.92 -33.62
C ILE A 73 8.48 -9.96 -32.50
N GLN A 74 9.68 -10.43 -32.18
CA GLN A 74 9.92 -11.21 -30.97
C GLN A 74 10.10 -10.29 -29.76
N ILE A 75 9.35 -10.56 -28.69
CA ILE A 75 9.35 -9.75 -27.48
C ILE A 75 10.03 -10.50 -26.34
N ASN A 76 11.07 -9.89 -25.76
CA ASN A 76 11.78 -10.41 -24.59
C ASN A 76 11.55 -9.51 -23.38
N LEU A 77 10.87 -10.04 -22.36
CA LEU A 77 10.66 -9.32 -21.09
C LEU A 77 11.89 -9.42 -20.18
N LEU A 78 12.29 -8.29 -19.60
CA LEU A 78 13.37 -8.17 -18.64
C LEU A 78 12.84 -7.54 -17.34
N GLY A 79 12.98 -8.25 -16.21
CA GLY A 79 12.59 -7.74 -14.90
C GLY A 79 11.12 -8.00 -14.55
N SER A 80 10.48 -7.06 -13.85
CA SER A 80 9.07 -7.21 -13.47
C SER A 80 8.16 -7.14 -14.70
N GLY A 81 7.04 -7.86 -14.65
CA GLY A 81 6.01 -7.81 -15.70
C GLY A 81 4.97 -6.72 -15.49
N GLN A 82 5.16 -5.80 -14.53
CA GLN A 82 4.10 -4.87 -14.12
C GLN A 82 4.67 -3.50 -13.75
N THR A 83 3.86 -2.47 -14.01
CA THR A 83 4.09 -1.09 -13.61
C THR A 83 2.94 -0.59 -12.76
N LEU A 84 3.26 -0.11 -11.56
CA LEU A 84 2.29 0.56 -10.69
C LEU A 84 2.21 2.05 -11.03
N VAL A 85 1.06 2.49 -11.52
CA VAL A 85 0.75 3.88 -11.82
C VAL A 85 0.02 4.50 -10.63
N GLU A 86 0.65 5.48 -9.98
CA GLU A 86 0.11 6.26 -8.87
C GLU A 86 -0.41 7.60 -9.39
N ILE A 87 -1.70 7.88 -9.15
CA ILE A 87 -2.34 9.13 -9.55
C ILE A 87 -2.18 10.14 -8.42
N ILE A 88 -1.37 11.17 -8.65
CA ILE A 88 -1.14 12.24 -7.68
C ILE A 88 -2.25 13.29 -7.82
N TYR A 89 -3.16 13.30 -6.85
CA TYR A 89 -4.06 14.43 -6.63
C TYR A 89 -3.33 15.55 -5.90
N GLU A 90 -3.60 16.81 -6.26
CA GLU A 90 -3.00 17.96 -5.58
C GLU A 90 -3.32 17.94 -4.08
N LYS A 91 -2.28 18.18 -3.26
CA LYS A 91 -2.41 18.15 -1.80
C LYS A 91 -3.31 19.29 -1.33
N LYS A 92 -4.41 18.94 -0.65
CA LYS A 92 -5.20 19.94 0.10
C LYS A 92 -4.31 20.59 1.16
N LYS A 93 -4.37 21.93 1.25
CA LYS A 93 -3.67 22.68 2.29
C LYS A 93 -4.23 22.30 3.65
N VAL A 94 -3.38 21.78 4.53
CA VAL A 94 -3.75 21.47 5.92
C VAL A 94 -3.93 22.77 6.71
N HIS A 95 -5.01 22.88 7.46
CA HIS A 95 -5.29 24.06 8.27
C HIS A 95 -4.41 24.05 9.54
N PRO A 96 -3.74 25.16 9.91
CA PRO A 96 -2.83 25.19 11.06
C PRO A 96 -3.50 24.81 12.39
N ILE A 97 -4.79 25.13 12.54
CA ILE A 97 -5.60 24.72 13.70
C ILE A 97 -5.72 23.19 13.80
N PHE A 98 -5.97 22.52 12.66
CA PHE A 98 -6.08 21.07 12.62
C PHE A 98 -4.75 20.41 12.97
N PHE A 99 -3.65 20.98 12.48
CA PHE A 99 -2.30 20.55 12.85
C PHE A 99 -2.05 20.65 14.36
N GLY A 100 -2.41 21.77 14.99
CA GLY A 100 -2.27 21.96 16.43
C GLY A 100 -3.08 20.94 17.26
N LEU A 101 -4.29 20.62 16.82
CA LEU A 101 -5.13 19.62 17.48
C LEU A 101 -4.52 18.22 17.40
N VAL A 102 -4.10 17.80 16.19
CA VAL A 102 -3.44 16.50 15.98
C VAL A 102 -2.15 16.40 16.80
N TRP A 103 -1.36 17.47 16.85
CA TRP A 103 -0.13 17.51 17.65
C TRP A 103 -0.40 17.33 19.15
N LEU A 104 -1.39 18.02 19.70
CA LEU A 104 -1.78 17.88 21.11
C LEU A 104 -2.33 16.48 21.42
N LEU A 105 -3.13 15.92 20.50
CA LEU A 105 -3.63 14.55 20.61
C LEU A 105 -2.48 13.54 20.65
N LEU A 106 -1.50 13.67 19.74
CA LEU A 106 -0.32 12.80 19.70
C LEU A 106 0.56 12.97 20.95
N PHE A 107 0.74 14.19 21.45
CA PHE A 107 1.49 14.47 22.67
C PHE A 107 0.87 13.79 23.89
N ILE A 108 -0.45 13.95 24.09
CA ILE A 108 -1.17 13.32 25.20
C ILE A 108 -1.16 11.79 25.04
N GLY A 109 -1.37 11.29 23.82
CA GLY A 109 -1.35 9.86 23.52
C GLY A 109 0.01 9.22 23.84
N ALA A 110 1.11 9.86 23.45
CA ALA A 110 2.47 9.40 23.75
C ALA A 110 2.75 9.41 25.26
N ALA A 111 2.35 10.47 25.97
CA ALA A 111 2.51 10.55 27.42
C ALA A 111 1.75 9.43 28.14
N LEU A 112 0.49 9.17 27.76
CA LEU A 112 -0.29 8.05 28.31
C LEU A 112 0.34 6.69 27.99
N ALA A 113 0.85 6.48 26.77
CA ALA A 113 1.52 5.25 26.38
C ALA A 113 2.77 4.97 27.23
N ILE A 114 3.58 6.00 27.49
CA ILE A 114 4.76 5.88 28.37
C ILE A 114 4.33 5.47 29.78
N ILE A 115 3.29 6.11 30.33
CA ILE A 115 2.78 5.79 31.67
C ILE A 115 2.24 4.35 31.71
N TYR A 116 1.45 3.94 30.73
CA TYR A 116 0.89 2.57 30.67
C TYR A 116 1.97 1.49 30.52
N PHE A 117 3.03 1.76 29.76
CA PHE A 117 4.14 0.82 29.60
C PHE A 117 4.98 0.70 30.88
N HIS A 118 5.11 1.78 31.64
CA HIS A 118 5.95 1.81 32.85
C HIS A 118 5.21 1.36 34.12
N GLU A 119 3.87 1.48 34.18
CA GLU A 119 3.01 1.09 35.30
C GLU A 119 2.37 -0.30 35.13
N ASP A 120 3.06 -1.20 34.44
CA ASP A 120 2.71 -2.62 34.29
C ASP A 120 1.26 -2.83 33.78
N VAL A 121 0.96 -2.27 32.60
CA VAL A 121 -0.23 -2.46 31.73
C VAL A 121 -1.60 -2.15 32.38
N SER A 122 -1.64 -1.79 33.67
CA SER A 122 -2.90 -1.60 34.39
C SER A 122 -3.52 -0.23 34.12
N MET A 123 -4.34 -0.16 33.07
CA MET A 123 -5.12 1.02 32.66
C MET A 123 -5.92 1.63 33.82
N GLN A 124 -6.47 0.77 34.68
CA GLN A 124 -7.30 1.19 35.80
C GLN A 124 -6.48 1.94 36.87
N GLN A 125 -5.29 1.45 37.21
CA GLN A 125 -4.44 2.08 38.22
C GLN A 125 -3.97 3.47 37.76
N VAL A 126 -3.61 3.59 36.48
CA VAL A 126 -3.19 4.87 35.90
C VAL A 126 -4.33 5.89 35.93
N HIS A 127 -5.55 5.50 35.56
CA HIS A 127 -6.70 6.41 35.65
C HIS A 127 -7.02 6.81 37.09
N GLN A 128 -6.92 5.89 38.04
CA GLN A 128 -7.14 6.19 39.46
C GLN A 128 -6.08 7.15 40.01
N ARG A 129 -4.81 6.94 39.68
CA ARG A 129 -3.71 7.83 40.08
C ARG A 129 -3.81 9.20 39.43
N LEU A 130 -4.12 9.27 38.13
CA LEU A 130 -4.31 10.54 37.43
C LEU A 130 -5.48 11.34 38.02
N TYR A 131 -6.59 10.66 38.32
CA TYR A 131 -7.72 11.28 39.00
C TYR A 131 -7.32 11.81 40.37
N TYR A 132 -6.65 10.98 41.20
CA TYR A 132 -6.18 11.37 42.52
C TYR A 132 -5.20 12.55 42.50
N MET A 133 -4.27 12.59 41.55
CA MET A 133 -3.32 13.72 41.43
C MET A 133 -3.99 15.05 41.11
N ILE A 134 -5.12 15.02 40.40
CA ILE A 134 -5.83 16.24 39.98
C ILE A 134 -6.87 16.67 41.03
N THR A 135 -7.61 15.73 41.60
CA THR A 135 -8.73 16.03 42.51
C THR A 135 -8.36 15.91 43.98
N GLY A 136 -7.28 15.22 44.32
CA GLY A 136 -6.92 14.85 45.69
C GLY A 136 -7.78 13.73 46.29
N GLU A 137 -8.79 13.23 45.55
CA GLU A 137 -9.73 12.22 46.02
C GLU A 137 -9.50 10.88 45.35
N PHE A 138 -9.48 9.80 46.13
CA PHE A 138 -9.41 8.46 45.58
C PHE A 138 -10.80 7.99 45.13
N LYS A 139 -10.92 7.64 43.85
CA LYS A 139 -12.16 7.08 43.30
C LYS A 139 -11.86 5.77 42.58
N ALA A 140 -12.54 4.70 42.98
CA ALA A 140 -12.34 3.37 42.40
C ALA A 140 -12.62 3.32 40.89
N GLN A 141 -13.56 4.13 40.40
CA GLN A 141 -13.93 4.23 38.98
C GLN A 141 -14.00 5.71 38.54
N PRO A 142 -12.88 6.26 38.03
CA PRO A 142 -12.85 7.63 37.53
C PRO A 142 -13.47 7.73 36.13
N LEU A 143 -14.81 7.79 36.09
CA LEU A 143 -15.60 7.84 34.84
C LEU A 143 -15.22 9.00 33.92
N LEU A 144 -14.75 10.12 34.48
CA LEU A 144 -14.29 11.29 33.73
C LEU A 144 -13.13 10.98 32.76
N PHE A 145 -12.27 10.02 33.11
CA PHE A 145 -11.16 9.58 32.23
C PHE A 145 -11.55 8.36 31.39
N GLN A 146 -12.35 7.45 31.96
CA GLN A 146 -12.73 6.21 31.28
C GLN A 146 -13.63 6.45 30.06
N ILE A 147 -14.58 7.39 30.12
CA ILE A 147 -15.49 7.65 29.00
C ILE A 147 -14.75 8.24 27.79
N PRO A 148 -13.98 9.34 27.91
CA PRO A 148 -13.22 9.88 26.78
C PRO A 148 -12.18 8.90 26.26
N TYR A 149 -11.51 8.16 27.15
CA TYR A 149 -10.55 7.12 26.76
C TYR A 149 -11.21 6.04 25.90
N SER A 150 -12.37 5.51 26.32
CA SER A 150 -13.06 4.44 25.60
C SER A 150 -13.58 4.91 24.23
N LEU A 151 -14.11 6.14 24.15
CA LEU A 151 -14.50 6.74 22.88
C LEU A 151 -13.30 6.95 21.96
N GLY A 152 -12.19 7.45 22.50
CA GLY A 152 -10.94 7.64 21.76
C GLY A 152 -10.38 6.32 21.23
N LEU A 153 -10.39 5.26 22.04
CA LEU A 153 -9.97 3.92 21.62
C LEU A 153 -10.86 3.36 20.52
N GLY A 154 -12.19 3.47 20.69
CA GLY A 154 -13.16 2.99 19.69
C GLY A 154 -13.01 3.73 18.36
N LEU A 155 -12.94 5.06 18.38
CA LEU A 155 -12.71 5.87 17.17
C LEU A 155 -11.35 5.58 16.55
N GLY A 156 -10.31 5.42 17.37
CA GLY A 156 -8.96 5.07 16.93
C GLY A 156 -8.94 3.72 16.19
N MET A 157 -9.62 2.71 16.72
CA MET A 157 -9.72 1.39 16.08
C MET A 157 -10.48 1.45 14.76
N VAL A 158 -11.59 2.20 14.71
CA VAL A 158 -12.37 2.38 13.48
C VAL A 158 -11.55 3.07 12.38
N LEU A 159 -10.75 4.08 12.73
CA LEU A 159 -9.85 4.75 11.79
C LEU A 159 -8.66 3.85 11.40
N PHE A 160 -8.07 3.12 12.34
CA PHE A 160 -6.93 2.22 12.11
C PHE A 160 -7.26 1.09 11.14
N PHE A 161 -8.43 0.45 11.32
CA PHE A 161 -8.89 -0.59 10.40
C PHE A 161 -9.47 -0.04 9.10
N ASN A 162 -9.58 1.28 8.97
CA ASN A 162 -10.08 1.92 7.76
C ASN A 162 -11.45 1.35 7.32
N HIS A 163 -12.23 0.83 8.27
CA HIS A 163 -13.46 0.08 8.02
C HIS A 163 -14.60 0.65 8.87
N VAL A 164 -15.37 1.57 8.28
CA VAL A 164 -16.59 2.10 8.90
C VAL A 164 -17.77 1.40 8.25
N PHE A 165 -18.39 0.47 8.99
CA PHE A 165 -19.67 -0.22 8.71
C PHE A 165 -19.81 -1.04 7.41
N GLN A 166 -19.06 -0.73 6.34
CA GLN A 166 -18.97 -1.42 5.03
C GLN A 166 -18.23 -0.57 3.97
N LYS A 167 -17.82 0.68 4.28
CA LYS A 167 -17.11 1.59 3.36
C LYS A 167 -15.67 1.80 3.81
N ARG A 168 -14.72 1.66 2.87
CA ARG A 168 -13.32 2.04 3.04
C ARG A 168 -13.21 3.56 3.08
N ILE A 169 -12.53 4.11 4.10
CA ILE A 169 -12.33 5.56 4.26
C ILE A 169 -11.17 6.01 3.35
N ASN A 170 -10.12 5.21 3.27
CA ASN A 170 -8.94 5.37 2.42
C ASN A 170 -8.79 4.16 1.50
N GLU A 171 -8.12 4.36 0.36
CA GLU A 171 -7.87 3.27 -0.60
C GLU A 171 -6.66 2.42 -0.23
N GLU A 172 -5.79 2.93 0.62
CA GLU A 172 -4.63 2.21 1.14
C GLU A 172 -5.08 1.05 2.05
N PRO A 173 -4.43 -0.12 1.94
CA PRO A 173 -4.72 -1.26 2.80
C PRO A 173 -4.40 -0.92 4.26
N SER A 174 -5.21 -1.42 5.19
CA SER A 174 -4.88 -1.24 6.61
C SER A 174 -3.61 -2.02 6.97
N PRO A 175 -2.85 -1.61 8.00
CA PRO A 175 -1.63 -2.33 8.41
C PRO A 175 -1.87 -3.83 8.67
N LEU A 176 -3.01 -4.18 9.26
CA LEU A 176 -3.40 -5.57 9.48
C LEU A 176 -3.71 -6.30 8.17
N GLU A 177 -4.34 -5.64 7.19
CA GLU A 177 -4.55 -6.24 5.87
C GLU A 177 -3.22 -6.57 5.19
N VAL A 178 -2.23 -5.68 5.30
CA VAL A 178 -0.88 -5.91 4.74
C VAL A 178 -0.19 -7.09 5.43
N GLU A 179 -0.25 -7.15 6.76
CA GLU A 179 0.37 -8.24 7.51
C GLU A 179 -0.32 -9.59 7.27
N MET A 180 -1.65 -9.60 7.18
CA MET A 180 -2.41 -10.78 6.76
C MET A 180 -2.05 -11.23 5.33
N PHE A 181 -1.84 -10.30 4.40
CA PHE A 181 -1.39 -10.62 3.05
C PHE A 181 0.02 -11.24 3.05
N GLN A 182 0.95 -10.66 3.81
CA GLN A 182 2.30 -11.22 3.97
C GLN A 182 2.28 -12.61 4.60
N TYR A 183 1.44 -12.79 5.62
CA TYR A 183 1.22 -14.07 6.26
C TYR A 183 0.69 -15.12 5.27
N GLN A 184 -0.35 -14.78 4.50
CA GLN A 184 -0.90 -15.64 3.46
C GLN A 184 0.15 -15.98 2.40
N GLN A 185 0.88 -15.00 1.88
CA GLN A 185 1.95 -15.24 0.90
C GLN A 185 3.04 -16.17 1.47
N SER A 186 3.39 -16.02 2.74
CA SER A 186 4.37 -16.87 3.41
C SER A 186 3.86 -18.30 3.59
N LEU A 187 2.58 -18.47 3.90
CA LEU A 187 1.93 -19.78 3.97
C LEU A 187 1.87 -20.45 2.59
N ASP A 188 1.42 -19.74 1.57
CA ASP A 188 1.33 -20.25 0.20
C ASP A 188 2.71 -20.69 -0.29
N GLN A 189 3.73 -19.86 -0.07
CA GLN A 189 5.12 -20.20 -0.39
C GLN A 189 5.59 -21.45 0.36
N TYR A 190 5.26 -21.57 1.64
CA TYR A 190 5.60 -22.75 2.44
C TYR A 190 4.95 -24.01 1.87
N VAL A 191 3.65 -23.97 1.58
CA VAL A 191 2.89 -25.10 1.01
C VAL A 191 3.46 -25.49 -0.36
N ILE A 192 3.73 -24.51 -1.24
CA ILE A 192 4.33 -24.77 -2.56
C ILE A 192 5.68 -25.48 -2.40
N VAL A 193 6.54 -25.05 -1.48
CA VAL A 193 7.85 -25.69 -1.29
C VAL A 193 7.73 -27.11 -0.73
N HIS A 194 6.77 -27.37 0.15
CA HIS A 194 6.66 -28.64 0.88
C HIS A 194 5.77 -29.69 0.20
N GLU A 195 4.72 -29.28 -0.52
CA GLU A 195 3.86 -30.19 -1.28
C GLU A 195 4.41 -30.51 -2.67
N ASN A 196 5.31 -29.69 -3.20
CA ASN A 196 5.95 -29.92 -4.49
C ASN A 196 7.07 -30.98 -4.36
N LYS A 197 6.65 -32.22 -4.07
CA LYS A 197 7.48 -33.42 -3.96
C LYS A 197 8.18 -33.80 -5.27
N ASP A 198 7.74 -33.24 -6.40
CA ASP A 198 8.25 -33.55 -7.74
C ASP A 198 9.55 -32.80 -8.11
N ASN A 199 9.99 -31.83 -7.29
CA ASN A 199 11.24 -31.09 -7.51
C ASN A 199 12.46 -31.61 -6.72
N MET A 200 12.31 -32.64 -5.89
CA MET A 200 13.44 -33.31 -5.24
C MET A 200 13.99 -34.43 -6.13
N LYS A 201 14.84 -34.07 -7.10
CA LYS A 201 15.63 -35.06 -7.83
C LYS A 201 16.75 -35.56 -6.90
N GLN A 202 16.54 -36.70 -6.24
CA GLN A 202 17.62 -37.42 -5.57
C GLN A 202 18.59 -37.92 -6.65
N LEU A 203 19.74 -37.25 -6.78
CA LEU A 203 20.90 -37.85 -7.46
C LEU A 203 21.46 -38.89 -6.49
N ALA A 204 21.29 -40.17 -6.83
CA ALA A 204 22.08 -41.22 -6.21
C ALA A 204 23.53 -41.04 -6.69
N ASP A 205 24.45 -40.86 -5.75
CA ASP A 205 25.89 -41.02 -6.04
C ASP A 205 26.16 -42.52 -6.22
N ASP A 206 26.53 -42.91 -7.45
CA ASP A 206 27.09 -44.23 -7.79
C ASP A 206 28.54 -44.35 -7.30
#